data_AF-A0A2E5NLV1-F1
#
_entry.id   AF-A0A2E5NLV1-F1
#
_cell.length_a   1.000
_cell.length_b   1.000
_cell.length_c   1.000
_cell.angle_alpha   90.00
_cell.angle_beta   90.00
_cell.angle_gamma   90.00
#
_symmetry.space_group_name_H-M   'P 1'
#
loop_
_entity.id
_entity.type
_entity.pdbx_description
1 polymer ?
#
loop_
_entity_poly.entity_id
_entity_poly.type
_entity_poly.pdbx_seq_one_letter_code
_entity_poly.pdbx_strand_id
1 'polypeptide(L)' 'MGALLEDGQYHRITVIRIEYHTYINEPLIKKWSVKHRATLIMVKDGKELGRVLWSSKKDDIEQLFNKSIY' A
#
# COMPACT_ATOMS: atom_id res chain seq x y z
N MET A 1 2.20 -12.13 5.91
CA MET A 1 2.30 -11.36 4.65
C MET A 1 2.52 -12.26 3.43
N GLY A 2 3.17 -13.44 3.53
CA GLY A 2 3.37 -14.35 2.39
C GLY A 2 2.10 -14.98 1.80
N ALA A 3 1.17 -15.41 2.64
CA ALA A 3 0.01 -16.20 2.18
C ALA A 3 -1.01 -15.47 1.26
N LEU A 4 -0.99 -14.14 1.15
CA LEU A 4 -1.89 -13.39 0.24
C LEU A 4 -1.33 -13.24 -1.18
N LEU A 5 -0.01 -13.41 -1.36
CA LEU A 5 0.70 -13.11 -2.61
C LEU A 5 1.15 -14.36 -3.37
N GLU A 6 1.24 -15.50 -2.69
CA GLU A 6 1.91 -16.69 -3.22
C GLU A 6 1.02 -17.58 -4.11
N ASP A 7 -0.32 -17.51 -4.03
CA ASP A 7 -1.18 -18.32 -4.91
C ASP A 7 -2.64 -17.81 -4.98
N GLY A 8 -2.89 -16.64 -5.58
CA GLY A 8 -4.25 -16.10 -5.61
C GLY A 8 -4.48 -14.87 -6.49
N GLN A 9 -5.72 -14.36 -6.42
CA GLN A 9 -6.29 -13.22 -7.18
C GLN A 9 -5.47 -11.91 -7.19
N TYR A 10 -4.38 -11.86 -6.42
CA TYR A 10 -3.50 -10.71 -6.26
C TYR A 10 -2.12 -10.87 -6.94
N HIS A 11 -1.92 -11.91 -7.75
CA HIS A 11 -0.65 -12.22 -8.40
C HIS A 11 -0.08 -11.09 -9.30
N ARG A 12 -0.90 -10.11 -9.68
CA ARG A 12 -0.49 -8.92 -10.47
C ARG A 12 -0.04 -7.74 -9.61
N ILE A 13 -0.16 -7.84 -8.28
CA ILE A 13 0.18 -6.77 -7.36
C ILE A 13 1.63 -6.92 -6.94
N THR A 14 2.42 -5.87 -7.17
CA THR A 14 3.79 -5.80 -6.64
C THR A 14 3.78 -5.06 -5.32
N VAL A 15 4.28 -5.70 -4.26
CA VAL A 15 4.39 -5.08 -2.94
C VAL A 15 5.81 -4.54 -2.76
N ILE A 16 5.91 -3.23 -2.54
CA ILE A 16 7.17 -2.54 -2.25
C ILE A 16 7.15 -2.09 -0.81
N ARG A 17 8.15 -2.51 -0.03
CA ARG A 17 8.35 -2.05 1.34
C ARG A 17 9.33 -0.89 1.35
N ILE A 18 8.94 0.21 1.99
CA ILE A 18 9.79 1.39 2.16
C ILE A 18 10.03 1.62 3.65
N GLU A 19 11.29 1.84 4.04
CA GLU A 19 11.64 2.21 5.41
C GLU A 19 11.40 3.71 5.62
N TYR A 20 10.34 4.06 6.34
CA TYR A 20 9.87 5.44 6.45
C TYR A 20 10.93 6.39 7.01
N HIS A 21 11.63 6.00 8.09
CA HIS A 21 12.59 6.89 8.75
C HIS A 21 13.79 7.22 7.86
N THR A 22 14.20 6.29 7.01
CA THR A 22 15.29 6.49 6.06
C THR A 22 14.90 7.46 4.96
N TYR A 23 13.66 7.39 4.47
CA TYR A 23 13.22 8.10 3.26
C TYR A 23 12.22 9.24 3.50
N ILE A 24 11.93 9.61 4.75
CA ILE A 24 10.92 10.64 5.10
C ILE A 24 11.14 11.98 4.39
N ASN A 25 12.40 12.32 4.11
CA ASN A 25 12.77 13.58 3.45
C ASN A 25 12.77 13.51 1.92
N GLU A 26 12.66 12.30 1.36
CA GLU A 26 12.69 12.08 -0.09
C GLU A 26 11.46 12.69 -0.78
N PRO A 27 11.63 13.26 -1.99
CA PRO A 27 10.54 13.83 -2.76
C PRO A 27 9.39 12.85 -2.99
N LEU A 28 9.68 11.56 -3.16
CA LEU A 28 8.68 10.52 -3.36
C LEU A 28 7.74 10.44 -2.16
N ILE A 29 8.27 10.32 -0.94
CA ILE A 29 7.45 10.15 0.28
C ILE A 29 6.62 11.41 0.56
N LYS A 30 7.19 12.59 0.31
CA LYS A 30 6.50 13.87 0.38
C LYS A 30 5.36 13.96 -0.64
N LYS A 31 5.57 13.52 -1.89
CA LYS A 31 4.54 13.52 -2.95
C LYS A 31 3.30 12.71 -2.54
N TRP A 32 3.51 11.56 -1.88
CA TRP A 32 2.42 10.72 -1.40
C TRP A 32 1.81 11.18 -0.06
N SER A 33 2.30 12.29 0.51
CA SER A 33 1.80 12.86 1.76
C SER A 33 1.70 11.81 2.90
N VAL A 34 2.70 10.94 3.01
CA VAL A 34 2.74 9.91 4.06
C VAL A 34 3.13 10.57 5.38
N LYS A 35 2.17 10.64 6.32
CA LYS A 35 2.38 11.25 7.66
C LYS A 35 2.75 10.24 8.73
N HIS A 36 2.55 8.94 8.49
CA HIS A 36 2.75 7.88 9.47
C HIS A 36 3.51 6.68 8.88
N ARG A 37 4.36 6.07 9.70
CA ARG A 37 5.23 4.93 9.34
C ARG A 37 4.49 3.71 8.80
N ALA A 38 3.27 3.46 9.30
CA ALA A 38 2.46 2.30 8.94
C ALA A 38 1.32 2.75 8.02
N THR A 39 1.69 3.13 6.80
CA THR A 39 0.74 3.49 5.74
C THR A 39 0.92 2.53 4.58
N LEU A 40 -0.16 1.87 4.17
CA LEU A 40 -0.20 1.10 2.93
C LEU A 40 -0.88 1.97 1.87
N ILE A 41 -0.24 2.12 0.70
CA ILE A 41 -0.80 2.87 -0.43
C ILE A 41 -0.90 1.93 -1.62
N MET A 42 -2.08 1.87 -2.23
CA MET A 42 -2.31 1.16 -3.48
C MET A 42 -2.25 2.13 -4.65
N VAL A 43 -1.47 1.79 -5.67
CA VAL A 43 -1.29 2.60 -6.87
C VAL A 43 -1.63 1.75 -8.08
N LYS A 44 -2.46 2.29 -8.99
CA LYS A 44 -2.82 1.67 -10.28
C LYS A 44 -2.72 2.75 -11.35
N ASP A 45 -2.06 2.44 -12.47
CA ASP A 45 -1.84 3.37 -13.59
C ASP A 45 -1.24 4.73 -13.18
N GLY A 46 -0.32 4.71 -12.22
CA GLY A 46 0.36 5.91 -11.69
C GLY A 46 -0.50 6.79 -10.78
N LYS A 47 -1.72 6.39 -10.46
CA LYS A 47 -2.65 7.11 -9.58
C LYS A 47 -2.87 6.35 -8.27
N GLU A 48 -3.07 7.09 -7.19
CA GLU A 48 -3.51 6.50 -5.93
C GLU A 48 -4.92 5.94 -6.09
N LEU A 49 -5.06 4.64 -5.82
CA LEU A 49 -6.36 3.98 -5.78
C LEU A 49 -6.96 4.06 -4.37
N GLY A 50 -6.10 4.07 -3.36
CA GLY A 50 -6.47 4.31 -1.97
C GLY A 50 -5.31 4.04 -1.03
N ARG A 51 -5.53 4.31 0.25
CA ARG A 51 -4.55 4.04 1.31
C ARG A 51 -5.23 3.53 2.57
N VAL A 52 -4.49 2.74 3.33
CA VAL A 52 -4.88 2.24 4.66
C VAL A 52 -3.88 2.80 5.67
N LEU A 53 -4.40 3.37 6.74
CA LEU A 53 -3.60 3.98 7.80
C LEU A 53 -3.33 2.97 8.93
N TRP A 54 -2.39 3.32 9.80
CA TRP A 54 -1.95 2.47 10.90
C TRP A 54 -3.08 2.05 11.87
N SER A 55 -4.15 2.84 11.95
CA SER A 55 -5.30 2.61 12.83
C SER A 55 -6.40 1.74 12.20
N SER A 56 -6.22 1.33 10.95
CA SER A 56 -7.22 0.58 10.19
C SER A 56 -7.22 -0.92 10.53
N LYS A 57 -8.34 -1.58 10.27
CA LYS A 57 -8.55 -3.01 10.54
C LYS A 57 -8.06 -3.86 9.37
N LYS A 58 -7.91 -5.16 9.59
CA LYS A 58 -7.55 -6.14 8.55
C LYS A 58 -8.51 -6.06 7.35
N ASP A 59 -9.80 -5.87 7.61
CA ASP A 59 -10.84 -5.78 6.58
C ASP A 59 -10.61 -4.59 5.63
N ASP A 60 -10.08 -3.46 6.13
CA ASP A 60 -9.77 -2.29 5.31
C ASP A 60 -8.63 -2.59 4.32
N ILE A 61 -7.67 -3.43 4.73
CA ILE A 61 -6.60 -3.92 3.86
C ILE A 61 -7.19 -4.80 2.77
N GLU A 62 -8.02 -5.78 3.13
CA GLU A 62 -8.64 -6.68 2.15
C GLU A 62 -9.52 -5.93 1.14
N GLN A 63 -10.29 -4.93 1.59
CA GLN A 63 -11.07 -4.06 0.71
C GLN A 63 -10.18 -3.26 -0.27
N LEU A 64 -9.06 -2.72 0.21
CA LEU A 64 -8.12 -2.00 -0.65
C LEU A 64 -7.54 -2.91 -1.74
N PHE A 65 -7.18 -4.14 -1.38
CA PHE A 65 -6.68 -5.14 -2.32
C PHE A 65 -7.76 -5.56 -3.33
N ASN A 66 -9.00 -5.80 -2.90
CA ASN A 66 -10.11 -6.12 -3.80
C ASN A 66 -10.37 -5.02 -4.84
N LYS A 67 -10.26 -3.74 -4.47
CA LYS A 67 -10.42 -2.63 -5.42
C LYS A 67 -9.36 -2.59 -6.53
N SER A 68 -8.20 -3.23 -6.35
CA SER A 68 -7.14 -3.23 -7.35
C SER A 68 -7.38 -4.23 -8.49
N ILE A 69 -8.19 -5.27 -8.22
CA ILE A 69 -8.53 -6.33 -9.18
C ILE A 69 -9.56 -5.84 -10.21
N TYR A 70 -10.52 -5.03 -9.78
CA TYR A 70 -11.53 -4.40 -10.64
C TYR A 70 -11.00 -3.10 -11.28
#